data_AF-A0A2A5BDG0-F1
#
_entry.id   AF-A0A2A5BDG0-F1
#
_cell.length_a   1.000
_cell.length_b   1.000
_cell.length_c   1.000
_cell.angle_alpha   90.00
_cell.angle_beta   90.00
_cell.angle_gamma   90.00
#
_symmetry.space_group_name_H-M   'P 1'
#
loop_
_entity.id
_entity.type
_entity.pdbx_description
1 polymer ?
#
loop_
_entity_poly.entity_id
_entity_poly.type
_entity_poly.pdbx_seq_one_letter_code
_entity_poly.pdbx_strand_id
1 'polypeptide(L)'
;MKNLFPGYFKKTEEESLEIWGDCIFVLDANILLNLYRYSESTKSDVLRILENEKLRNFLWLPNRAAAEYFENRTNVITEQIKSYAETKKLVEKMQKSFDDSNKHPFVSESM
;
A
#
# COMPACT_ATOMS: atom_id res chain seq x y z
N MET A 1 -31.49 -9.78 12.83
CA MET A 1 -30.63 -9.01 11.91
C MET A 1 -29.32 -8.55 12.57
N LYS A 2 -29.33 -7.89 13.74
CA LYS A 2 -28.09 -7.47 14.42
C LYS A 2 -27.06 -8.57 14.66
N ASN A 3 -27.49 -9.76 15.06
CA ASN A 3 -26.57 -10.89 15.32
C ASN A 3 -25.99 -11.52 14.05
N LEU A 4 -26.66 -11.37 12.90
CA LEU A 4 -26.19 -11.94 11.62
C LEU A 4 -25.21 -11.01 10.90
N PHE A 5 -25.34 -9.70 11.13
CA PHE A 5 -24.55 -8.67 10.47
C PHE A 5 -24.03 -7.63 11.47
N PRO A 6 -23.30 -8.05 12.51
CA PRO A 6 -22.92 -7.17 13.62
C PRO A 6 -22.08 -5.97 13.17
N GLY A 7 -21.28 -6.11 12.10
CA GLY A 7 -20.43 -5.04 11.56
C GLY A 7 -21.19 -3.87 10.91
N TYR A 8 -22.49 -4.02 10.61
CA TYR A 8 -23.30 -2.94 10.05
C TYR A 8 -23.97 -2.05 11.11
N PHE A 9 -23.83 -2.41 12.39
CA PHE A 9 -24.42 -1.67 13.50
C PHE A 9 -23.32 -0.97 14.30
N LYS A 10 -23.56 0.29 14.66
CA LYS A 10 -22.63 1.06 15.49
C LYS A 10 -22.43 0.36 16.84
N LYS A 11 -21.17 0.14 17.18
CA LYS A 11 -20.72 -0.40 18.47
C LYS A 11 -20.47 0.73 19.47
N THR A 12 -20.69 0.45 20.75
CA THR A 12 -20.21 1.33 21.82
C THR A 12 -18.69 1.23 21.95
N GLU A 13 -18.10 2.13 22.73
CA GLU A 13 -16.66 2.11 22.99
C GLU A 13 -16.26 0.85 23.76
N GLU A 14 -17.07 0.44 24.73
CA GLU A 14 -16.88 -0.78 25.51
C GLU A 14 -16.93 -2.03 24.64
N GLU A 15 -17.95 -2.15 23.77
CA GLU A 15 -18.05 -3.28 22.84
C GLU A 15 -16.86 -3.33 21.87
N SER A 16 -16.36 -2.16 21.46
CA SER A 16 -15.20 -2.09 20.57
C SER A 16 -13.95 -2.59 21.28
N LEU A 17 -13.67 -2.10 22.50
CA LEU A 17 -12.53 -2.56 23.30
C LEU A 17 -12.57 -4.06 23.57
N GLU A 18 -13.76 -4.61 23.80
CA GLU A 18 -13.97 -6.04 24.01
C GLU A 18 -13.64 -6.84 22.74
N ILE A 19 -14.11 -6.38 21.57
CA ILE A 19 -13.75 -6.97 20.27
C ILE A 19 -12.24 -6.91 20.04
N TRP A 20 -11.59 -5.77 20.29
CA TRP A 20 -10.15 -5.62 20.12
C TRP A 20 -9.32 -6.54 21.05
N GLY A 21 -9.90 -7.00 22.16
CA GLY A 21 -9.25 -7.92 23.09
C GLY A 21 -9.28 -9.40 22.68
N ASP A 22 -10.22 -9.81 21.83
CA ASP A 22 -10.48 -11.22 21.47
C ASP A 22 -10.64 -11.46 19.96
N CYS A 23 -10.42 -10.46 19.12
CA CYS A 23 -10.57 -10.61 17.67
C CYS A 23 -9.37 -11.33 17.03
N ILE A 24 -9.59 -11.81 15.81
CA ILE A 24 -8.54 -12.28 14.91
C ILE A 24 -8.42 -11.27 13.78
N PHE A 25 -7.20 -10.78 13.54
CA PHE A 25 -6.89 -9.93 12.40
C PHE A 25 -6.61 -10.81 11.19
N VAL A 26 -7.55 -10.82 10.25
CA VAL A 26 -7.42 -11.58 9.01
C VAL A 26 -6.81 -10.69 7.94
N LEU A 27 -5.64 -11.04 7.44
CA LEU A 27 -4.98 -10.32 6.35
C LEU A 27 -5.55 -10.72 5.00
N ASP A 28 -5.76 -9.71 4.16
CA ASP A 28 -6.05 -9.85 2.74
C ASP A 28 -4.74 -9.83 1.93
N ALA A 29 -4.76 -10.42 0.73
CA ALA A 29 -3.65 -10.40 -0.21
C ALA A 29 -3.24 -8.96 -0.56
N ASN A 30 -4.19 -8.03 -0.63
CA ASN A 30 -3.95 -6.65 -1.02
C ASN A 30 -2.95 -5.93 -0.09
N ILE A 31 -2.98 -6.22 1.22
CA ILE A 31 -2.08 -5.64 2.21
C ILE A 31 -0.64 -6.05 1.88
N LEU A 32 -0.45 -7.34 1.60
CA LEU A 32 0.86 -7.90 1.26
C LEU A 32 1.37 -7.39 -0.10
N LEU A 33 0.49 -7.28 -1.10
CA LEU A 33 0.83 -6.77 -2.43
C LEU A 33 1.19 -5.28 -2.39
N ASN A 34 0.50 -4.50 -1.55
CA ASN A 34 0.75 -3.07 -1.43
C ASN A 34 2.10 -2.74 -0.79
N LEU A 35 2.72 -3.66 -0.03
CA LEU A 35 4.09 -3.49 0.46
C LEU A 35 5.12 -3.28 -0.66
N TYR A 36 4.80 -3.67 -1.90
CA TYR A 36 5.64 -3.39 -3.07
C TYR A 36 5.35 -2.04 -3.73
N ARG A 37 4.20 -1.42 -3.44
CA ARG A 37 3.75 -0.16 -4.02
C ARG A 37 4.06 1.04 -3.12
N TYR A 38 4.22 0.80 -1.82
CA TYR A 38 4.48 1.85 -0.84
C TYR A 38 5.90 2.38 -0.88
N SER A 39 6.08 3.62 -0.41
CA SER A 39 7.41 4.14 -0.08
C SER A 39 8.04 3.32 1.04
N GLU A 40 9.36 3.36 1.15
CA GLU A 40 10.08 2.63 2.20
C GLU A 40 9.65 3.04 3.62
N SER A 41 9.30 4.32 3.84
CA SER A 41 8.78 4.77 5.14
C SER A 41 7.44 4.13 5.48
N THR A 42 6.47 4.20 4.57
CA THR A 42 5.13 3.62 4.78
C THR A 42 5.19 2.11 4.93
N LYS A 43 6.01 1.43 4.11
CA LYS A 43 6.25 -0.01 4.23
C LYS A 43 6.82 -0.37 5.60
N SER A 44 7.80 0.38 6.09
CA SER A 44 8.40 0.17 7.42
C SER A 44 7.38 0.36 8.54
N ASP A 45 6.50 1.36 8.43
CA ASP A 45 5.44 1.59 9.42
C ASP A 45 4.41 0.46 9.43
N VAL A 46 3.98 -0.03 8.26
CA VAL A 46 3.07 -1.18 8.16
C VAL A 46 3.69 -2.43 8.77
N LEU A 47 4.95 -2.74 8.42
CA LEU A 47 5.67 -3.89 8.99
C LEU A 47 5.79 -3.78 10.51
N ARG A 48 6.10 -2.59 11.05
CA ARG A 48 6.16 -2.36 12.49
C ARG A 48 4.83 -2.62 13.19
N ILE A 49 3.70 -2.27 12.57
CA ILE A 49 2.37 -2.56 13.10
C ILE A 49 2.10 -4.06 13.11
N LEU A 50 2.46 -4.77 12.02
CA LEU A 50 2.27 -6.21 11.91
C LEU A 50 3.17 -7.01 12.86
N GLU A 51 4.36 -6.49 13.16
CA GLU A 51 5.33 -7.08 14.11
C GLU A 51 4.99 -6.79 15.58
N ASN A 52 4.03 -5.89 15.85
CA ASN A 52 3.61 -5.59 17.21
C ASN A 52 3.16 -6.87 17.94
N GLU A 53 3.75 -7.18 19.08
CA GLU A 53 3.52 -8.44 19.79
C GLU A 53 2.06 -8.69 20.14
N LYS A 54 1.30 -7.64 20.48
CA LYS A 54 -0.12 -7.76 20.78
C LYS A 54 -0.88 -8.21 19.54
N LEU A 55 -0.59 -7.61 18.39
CA LEU A 55 -1.27 -7.92 17.13
C LEU A 55 -0.83 -9.26 16.54
N ARG A 56 0.47 -9.59 16.61
CA ARG A 56 1.04 -10.81 16.03
C ARG A 56 0.38 -12.08 16.54
N ASN A 57 -0.03 -12.11 17.80
CA ASN A 57 -0.70 -13.28 18.41
C ASN A 57 -2.11 -13.52 17.87
N PHE A 58 -2.75 -12.49 17.31
CA PHE A 58 -4.10 -12.54 16.75
C PHE A 58 -4.11 -12.46 15.22
N LEU A 59 -2.94 -12.47 14.58
CA LEU A 59 -2.82 -12.33 13.14
C LEU A 59 -3.04 -13.66 12.42
N TRP A 60 -3.89 -13.66 11.40
CA TRP A 60 -4.20 -14.81 10.57
C TRP A 60 -4.08 -14.48 9.08
N LEU A 61 -3.43 -15.36 8.32
CA LEU A 61 -3.37 -15.28 6.86
C LEU A 61 -4.15 -16.46 6.25
N PRO A 62 -5.33 -16.21 5.66
CA PRO A 62 -6.07 -17.25 4.97
C PRO A 62 -5.28 -17.84 3.80
N ASN A 63 -5.44 -19.14 3.57
CA ASN A 63 -4.81 -19.81 2.42
C ASN A 63 -5.16 -19.12 1.08
N ARG A 64 -6.42 -18.68 0.93
CA ARG A 64 -6.87 -17.96 -0.27
C ARG A 64 -6.11 -16.65 -0.49
N ALA A 65 -5.95 -15.85 0.56
CA ALA A 65 -5.18 -14.60 0.51
C ALA A 65 -3.70 -14.87 0.19
N ALA A 66 -3.11 -15.92 0.77
CA ALA A 66 -1.75 -16.32 0.44
C ALA A 66 -1.60 -16.74 -1.04
N ALA A 67 -2.54 -17.54 -1.56
CA ALA A 67 -2.55 -17.95 -2.97
C ALA A 67 -2.66 -16.75 -3.91
N GLU A 68 -3.62 -15.85 -3.66
CA GLU A 68 -3.79 -14.61 -4.44
C GLU A 68 -2.56 -13.71 -4.38
N TYR A 69 -1.89 -13.62 -3.22
CA TYR A 69 -0.61 -12.92 -3.11
C TYR A 69 0.44 -13.54 -4.03
N PHE A 70 0.64 -14.86 -4.00
CA PHE A 70 1.65 -15.53 -4.82
C PHE A 70 1.37 -15.42 -6.32
N GLU A 71 0.11 -15.52 -6.73
CA GLU A 71 -0.32 -15.37 -8.13
C GLU A 71 -0.04 -13.95 -8.66
N ASN A 72 -0.30 -12.92 -7.85
CA ASN A 72 -0.26 -11.54 -8.31
C ASN A 72 1.06 -10.81 -8.03
N ARG A 73 1.90 -11.30 -7.10
CA ARG A 73 3.13 -10.64 -6.65
C ARG A 73 4.04 -10.21 -7.81
N THR A 74 4.33 -11.10 -8.74
CA THR A 74 5.24 -10.82 -9.86
C THR A 74 4.70 -9.73 -10.77
N ASN A 75 3.38 -9.73 -11.00
CA ASN A 75 2.71 -8.72 -11.83
C ASN A 75 2.82 -7.35 -11.17
N VAL A 76 2.52 -7.24 -9.87
CA VAL A 76 2.61 -5.98 -9.11
C VAL A 76 4.04 -5.41 -9.13
N ILE A 77 5.06 -6.25 -8.91
CA ILE A 77 6.46 -5.81 -8.97
C ILE A 77 6.80 -5.28 -10.37
N THR A 78 6.37 -5.99 -11.41
CA THR A 78 6.62 -5.60 -12.81
C THR A 78 5.92 -4.29 -13.15
N GLU A 79 4.68 -4.08 -12.70
CA GLU A 79 3.95 -2.82 -12.85
C GLU A 79 4.69 -1.65 -12.20
N GLN A 80 5.22 -1.83 -10.98
CA GLN A 80 5.98 -0.77 -10.31
C GLN A 80 7.25 -0.41 -11.08
N ILE A 81 8.02 -1.40 -11.54
CA ILE A 81 9.23 -1.17 -12.36
C ILE A 81 8.89 -0.38 -13.63
N LYS A 82 7.81 -0.74 -14.32
CA LYS A 82 7.35 -0.03 -15.52
C LYS A 82 6.96 1.41 -15.21
N SER A 83 6.18 1.63 -14.15
CA SER A 83 5.77 2.97 -13.70
C SER A 83 6.98 3.88 -13.42
N TYR A 84 7.99 3.36 -12.72
CA TYR A 84 9.25 4.08 -12.50
C TYR A 84 9.98 4.42 -13.81
N ALA A 85 10.07 3.46 -14.74
CA ALA A 85 10.72 3.69 -16.03
C ALA A 85 9.98 4.75 -16.88
N GLU A 86 8.64 4.73 -16.87
CA GLU A 86 7.82 5.71 -17.57
C GLU A 86 7.94 7.11 -16.95
N THR A 87 7.93 7.20 -15.61
CA THR A 87 8.14 8.45 -14.89
C THR A 87 9.51 9.04 -15.20
N LYS A 88 10.56 8.21 -15.21
CA LYS A 88 11.91 8.65 -15.59
C LYS A 88 11.94 9.21 -17.01
N LYS A 89 11.35 8.51 -17.99
CA LYS A 89 11.26 9.00 -19.37
C LYS A 89 10.51 10.32 -19.47
N LEU A 90 9.45 10.51 -18.68
CA LEU A 90 8.70 11.77 -18.66
C LEU A 90 9.55 12.92 -18.14
N VAL A 91 10.30 12.70 -17.05
CA VAL A 91 11.22 13.70 -16.48
C VAL A 91 12.33 14.04 -17.48
N GLU A 92 12.95 13.05 -18.13
CA GLU A 92 13.98 13.28 -19.17
C GLU A 92 13.43 14.06 -20.36
N LYS A 93 12.19 13.77 -20.79
CA LYS A 93 11.52 14.51 -21.86
C LYS A 93 11.21 15.95 -21.45
N MET A 94 10.81 16.16 -20.20
CA MET A 94 10.53 17.48 -19.65
C MET A 94 11.82 18.31 -19.55
N GLN A 95 12.93 17.74 -19.07
CA GLN A 95 14.25 18.39 -19.07
C GLN A 95 14.66 18.82 -20.48
N LYS A 96 14.59 17.91 -21.46
CA LYS A 96 14.90 18.24 -22.87
C LYS A 96 14.01 19.34 -23.44
N SER A 97 12.77 19.49 -22.96
CA SER A 97 11.89 20.57 -23.41
C SER A 97 12.32 21.94 -22.91
N PHE A 98 13.04 22.01 -21.79
CA PHE A 98 13.63 23.26 -21.28
C PHE A 98 14.97 23.59 -21.96
N ASP A 99 15.71 22.56 -22.43
CA ASP A 99 16.98 22.72 -23.16
C ASP A 99 16.80 23.08 -24.65
N ASP A 100 15.63 22.82 -25.23
CA ASP A 100 15.33 23.09 -26.64
C ASP A 100 15.11 24.59 -26.85
N SER A 101 16.20 25.33 -27.13
CA SER A 101 16.31 26.79 -27.35
C SER A 101 15.40 27.38 -28.44
N ASN A 102 14.61 26.56 -29.12
CA ASN A 102 13.63 26.99 -30.12
C ASN A 102 12.15 26.91 -29.66
N LYS A 103 11.85 26.47 -28.42
CA LYS A 103 10.46 26.37 -27.91
C LYS A 103 10.31 26.94 -26.49
N HIS A 104 9.32 27.80 -26.29
CA HIS A 104 8.92 28.27 -24.96
C HIS A 104 8.29 27.12 -24.13
N PRO A 105 8.39 27.14 -22.79
CA PRO A 105 9.08 28.14 -21.97
C PRO A 105 10.56 27.78 -21.75
N PHE A 106 11.44 28.72 -22.06
CA PHE A 106 12.86 28.62 -21.74
C PHE A 106 13.07 28.92 -20.25
N VAL A 107 13.88 28.11 -19.58
CA VAL A 107 14.35 28.40 -18.23
C VAL A 107 15.85 28.66 -18.36
N SER A 108 16.24 29.91 -18.59
CA SER A 108 17.64 30.31 -18.37
C SER A 108 17.88 30.32 -16.87
N GLU A 109 18.85 29.55 -16.37
CA GLU A 109 19.34 29.72 -15.00
C GLU A 109 19.71 31.19 -14.77
N SER A 110 18.87 31.91 -14.05
CA SER A 110 19.26 33.14 -13.37
C SER A 110 19.31 32.83 -11.88
N MET A 111 20.43 32.26 -11.44
CA MET A 111 20.98 32.42 -10.09
C MET A 111 22.48 32.61 -10.18
#